data_AF-A0AAN5HYZ2-F1
#
_entry.id   AF-A0AAN5HYZ2-F1
#
_cell.length_a   1.000
_cell.length_b   1.000
_cell.length_c   1.000
_cell.angle_alpha   90.00
_cell.angle_beta   90.00
_cell.angle_gamma   90.00
#
_symmetry.space_group_name_H-M   'P 1'
#
loop_
_entity.id
_entity.type
_entity.pdbx_description
1 polymer ?
#
loop_
_entity_poly.entity_id
_entity_poly.type
_entity_poly.pdbx_seq_one_letter_code
_entity_poly.pdbx_strand_id
1 'polypeptide(L)'
;MLSFLSVLLLLSGATASPCVKRYYPTFMSNSFVCVCNSTYCDTYDELPLNSGTANIYSSSSGGDRMSASTKSISSSSTPMAGKIMLNPAVTYQDIIGFGGGFTDSTGMNIASLTQPAQANLMNSMFGDSGAKYTTGRVPIASTDFSLSAYSYDDVAGDTALSNFALNNADLDYKIPYILDAINLTHGNIRLFSSPWSAPAWMKTSGKMAGPGEVLPNLKATWANYYVRFFEEYLARGVSFWATT
;
A
#
# COMPACT_ATOMS: atom_id res chain seq x y z
N MET A 1 -12.51 -41.93 40.07
CA MET A 1 -11.23 -41.25 39.81
C MET A 1 -11.24 -40.81 38.35
N LEU A 2 -11.87 -39.67 38.03
CA LEU A 2 -11.84 -39.07 36.70
C LEU A 2 -11.22 -37.69 36.85
N SER A 3 -10.02 -37.53 36.30
CA SER A 3 -9.28 -36.28 36.30
C SER A 3 -9.72 -35.46 35.08
N PHE A 4 -10.40 -34.34 35.31
CA PHE A 4 -10.68 -33.35 34.26
C PHE A 4 -9.45 -32.46 34.10
N LEU A 5 -8.69 -32.68 33.02
CA LEU A 5 -7.62 -31.78 32.60
C LEU A 5 -8.28 -30.56 31.91
N SER A 6 -8.42 -29.46 32.63
CA SER A 6 -8.83 -28.19 32.04
C SER A 6 -7.64 -27.60 31.29
N VAL A 7 -7.66 -27.65 29.96
CA VAL A 7 -6.73 -26.91 29.11
C VAL A 7 -7.12 -25.44 29.18
N LEU A 8 -6.37 -24.67 29.95
CA LEU A 8 -6.48 -23.22 29.98
C LEU A 8 -5.89 -22.67 28.66
N LEU A 9 -6.73 -22.38 27.67
CA LEU A 9 -6.32 -21.58 26.53
C LEU A 9 -6.02 -20.17 27.05
N LEU A 10 -4.74 -19.85 27.23
CA LEU A 10 -4.28 -18.48 27.41
C LEU A 10 -4.49 -17.75 26.07
N LEU A 11 -5.63 -17.08 25.93
CA LEU A 11 -5.79 -16.01 24.95
C LEU A 11 -4.88 -14.86 25.39
N SER A 12 -3.62 -14.93 25.00
CA SER A 12 -2.72 -13.77 25.05
C SER A 12 -3.21 -12.77 24.01
N GLY A 13 -4.16 -11.91 24.38
CA GLY A 13 -4.40 -10.67 23.64
C GLY A 13 -3.12 -9.85 23.74
N ALA A 14 -2.31 -9.84 22.69
CA ALA A 14 -1.13 -9.01 22.65
C ALA A 14 -1.58 -7.54 22.73
N THR A 15 -1.23 -6.86 23.82
CA THR A 15 -1.45 -5.43 23.98
C THR A 15 -0.65 -4.67 22.93
N ALA A 16 -1.24 -3.64 22.32
CA ALA A 16 -0.56 -2.87 21.29
C ALA A 16 0.78 -2.26 21.77
N SER A 17 1.73 -2.19 20.84
CA SER A 17 3.02 -1.54 21.06
C SER A 17 2.88 -0.03 20.87
N PRO A 18 3.18 0.81 21.87
CA PRO A 18 2.95 2.25 21.78
C PRO A 18 3.92 2.95 20.82
N CYS A 19 3.49 4.08 20.24
CA CYS A 19 4.37 4.94 19.46
C CYS A 19 5.58 5.46 20.26
N VAL A 20 6.80 5.17 19.81
CA VAL A 20 8.04 5.77 20.32
C VAL A 20 8.23 7.12 19.65
N LYS A 21 7.85 8.19 20.35
CA LYS A 21 7.77 9.54 19.78
C LYS A 21 9.15 10.16 19.54
N ARG A 22 9.35 10.75 18.36
CA ARG A 22 10.49 11.63 18.08
C ARG A 22 10.04 12.91 17.38
N TYR A 23 10.51 14.04 17.90
CA TYR A 23 10.22 15.37 17.37
C TYR A 23 11.36 15.84 16.46
N TYR A 24 11.00 16.51 15.37
CA TYR A 24 11.94 17.10 14.41
C TYR A 24 11.61 18.59 14.26
N PRO A 25 12.08 19.47 15.17
CA PRO A 25 11.63 20.86 15.24
C PRO A 25 11.84 21.68 13.96
N THR A 26 12.85 21.31 13.16
CA THR A 26 13.21 21.98 11.91
C THR A 26 12.28 21.64 10.74
N PHE A 27 11.58 20.49 10.79
CA PHE A 27 10.75 19.98 9.69
C PHE A 27 9.28 19.80 10.09
N MET A 28 9.00 19.65 11.40
CA MET A 28 7.69 19.34 11.93
C MET A 28 7.55 19.93 13.34
N SER A 29 7.28 21.24 13.42
CA SER A 29 7.24 21.97 14.69
C SER A 29 6.07 21.60 15.61
N ASN A 30 4.96 21.10 15.04
CA ASN A 30 3.72 20.86 15.77
C ASN A 30 3.30 19.37 15.84
N SER A 31 4.23 18.44 15.58
CA SER A 31 3.94 17.01 15.64
C SER A 31 5.22 16.18 15.84
N PHE A 32 5.07 14.87 15.86
CA PHE A 32 6.12 13.88 16.03
C PHE A 32 5.87 12.69 15.10
N VAL A 33 6.92 11.92 14.88
CA VAL A 33 6.85 10.60 14.22
C VAL A 33 6.94 9.48 15.25
N CYS A 34 6.48 8.30 14.87
CA CYS A 34 6.70 7.06 15.61
C CYS A 34 7.94 6.37 15.04
N VAL A 35 8.92 6.10 15.89
CA VAL A 35 10.20 5.52 15.49
C VAL A 35 10.12 4.01 15.53
N CYS A 36 10.32 3.39 14.37
CA CYS A 36 10.48 1.95 14.24
C CYS A 36 11.92 1.58 13.88
N ASN A 37 12.34 0.35 14.20
CA ASN A 37 13.62 -0.23 13.85
C ASN A 37 13.47 -1.76 13.65
N SER A 38 14.58 -2.50 13.67
CA SER A 38 14.60 -3.95 13.47
C SER A 38 13.96 -4.77 14.60
N THR A 39 13.84 -4.21 15.80
CA THR A 39 13.34 -4.92 16.99
C THR A 39 12.04 -4.34 17.53
N TYR A 40 11.57 -3.22 16.98
CA TYR A 40 10.41 -2.50 17.49
C TYR A 40 9.67 -1.73 16.38
N CYS A 41 8.35 -1.79 16.40
CA CYS A 41 7.48 -0.84 15.72
C CYS A 41 6.13 -0.76 16.45
N ASP A 42 5.47 0.39 16.39
CA ASP A 42 4.17 0.56 17.02
C ASP A 42 3.05 -0.17 16.27
N THR A 43 2.05 -0.59 17.04
CA THR A 43 0.80 -1.19 16.57
C THR A 43 -0.37 -0.49 17.27
N TYR A 44 -1.60 -0.83 16.91
CA TYR A 44 -2.79 -0.32 17.60
C TYR A 44 -3.67 -1.46 18.12
N ASP A 45 -4.47 -1.16 19.14
CA ASP A 45 -5.36 -2.13 19.77
C ASP A 45 -6.62 -2.31 18.92
N GLU A 46 -6.91 -3.52 18.46
CA GLU A 46 -8.21 -3.82 17.86
C GLU A 46 -9.23 -4.12 18.98
N LEU A 47 -10.11 -3.16 19.23
CA LEU A 47 -11.16 -3.33 20.23
C LEU A 47 -12.31 -4.19 19.68
N PRO A 48 -12.84 -5.16 20.45
CA PRO A 48 -14.00 -5.94 20.04
C PRO A 48 -15.23 -5.03 19.86
N LEU A 49 -16.06 -5.36 18.87
CA LEU A 49 -17.33 -4.66 18.64
C LEU A 49 -18.40 -5.24 19.56
N ASN A 50 -18.82 -4.45 20.55
CA ASN A 50 -19.88 -4.81 21.49
C ASN A 50 -21.16 -4.02 21.20
N SER A 51 -22.31 -4.70 21.26
CA SER A 51 -23.62 -4.06 21.09
C SER A 51 -23.80 -2.89 22.08
N GLY A 52 -24.36 -1.78 21.60
CA GLY A 52 -24.57 -0.58 22.41
C GLY A 52 -23.29 0.22 22.70
N THR A 53 -22.17 -0.07 22.04
CA THR A 53 -20.93 0.69 22.18
C THR A 53 -20.34 1.08 20.83
N ALA A 54 -19.54 2.15 20.82
CA ALA A 54 -18.77 2.61 19.68
C ALA A 54 -17.29 2.61 20.04
N ASN A 55 -16.46 2.03 19.17
CA ASN A 55 -15.00 2.13 19.28
C ASN A 55 -14.54 3.42 18.60
N ILE A 56 -13.65 4.14 19.26
CA ILE A 56 -13.13 5.44 18.85
C ILE A 56 -11.61 5.33 18.79
N TYR A 57 -11.05 5.65 17.64
CA TYR A 57 -9.61 5.73 17.41
C TYR A 57 -9.22 7.19 17.19
N SER A 58 -8.33 7.71 18.03
CA SER A 58 -7.89 9.12 17.99
C SER A 58 -6.43 9.24 17.55
N SER A 59 -6.15 10.25 16.73
CA SER A 59 -4.80 10.73 16.45
C SER A 59 -4.79 12.26 16.60
N SER A 60 -3.83 12.79 17.36
CA SER A 60 -3.81 14.22 17.70
C SER A 60 -2.40 14.78 17.74
N SER A 61 -2.27 16.11 17.58
CA SER A 61 -1.00 16.82 17.84
C SER A 61 -0.58 16.72 19.31
N GLY A 62 -1.55 16.55 20.22
CA GLY A 62 -1.34 16.37 21.65
C GLY A 62 -0.73 15.04 22.06
N GLY A 63 -0.68 14.04 21.17
CA GLY A 63 0.04 12.80 21.45
C GLY A 63 -0.63 11.51 21.02
N ASP A 64 -1.89 11.53 20.63
CA ASP A 64 -2.62 10.30 20.28
C ASP A 64 -2.12 9.77 18.94
N ARG A 65 -2.02 8.44 18.84
CA ARG A 65 -1.67 7.71 17.62
C ARG A 65 -2.53 6.46 17.56
N MET A 66 -3.63 6.56 16.81
CA MET A 66 -4.70 5.55 16.77
C MET A 66 -5.07 5.03 18.17
N SER A 67 -5.08 5.92 19.16
CA SER A 67 -5.35 5.57 20.55
C SER A 67 -6.80 5.13 20.67
N ALA A 68 -7.00 3.89 21.10
CA ALA A 68 -8.30 3.24 21.10
C ALA A 68 -9.06 3.52 22.41
N SER A 69 -10.36 3.75 22.30
CA SER A 69 -11.28 3.89 23.43
C SER A 69 -12.68 3.44 23.03
N THR A 70 -13.54 3.18 24.02
CA THR A 70 -14.93 2.80 23.78
C THR A 70 -15.88 3.80 24.45
N LYS A 71 -17.00 4.09 23.78
CA LYS A 71 -18.07 4.91 24.31
C LYS A 71 -19.41 4.19 24.22
N SER A 72 -20.18 4.21 25.30
CA SER A 72 -21.56 3.70 25.28
C SER A 72 -22.44 4.57 24.39
N ILE A 73 -23.21 3.92 23.53
CA ILE A 73 -24.24 4.56 22.70
C ILE A 73 -25.48 4.73 23.56
N SER A 74 -25.95 5.98 23.68
CA SER A 74 -27.17 6.31 24.42
C SER A 74 -28.03 7.26 23.60
N SER A 75 -29.35 7.13 23.75
CA SER A 75 -30.29 8.10 23.21
C SER A 75 -30.26 9.35 24.09
N SER A 76 -29.69 10.44 23.59
CA SER A 76 -29.77 11.75 24.22
C SER A 76 -30.77 12.64 23.48
N SER A 77 -31.76 13.15 24.20
CA SER A 77 -32.73 14.14 23.71
C SER A 77 -32.23 15.58 23.87
N THR A 78 -31.04 15.78 24.43
CA THR A 78 -30.50 17.12 24.69
C THR A 78 -30.03 17.76 23.38
N PRO A 79 -30.45 19.00 23.06
CA PRO A 79 -29.90 19.75 21.94
C PRO A 79 -28.40 19.93 22.15
N MET A 80 -27.59 19.43 21.21
CA MET A 80 -26.14 19.61 21.19
C MET A 80 -25.75 20.37 19.93
N ALA A 81 -24.87 21.36 20.08
CA ALA A 81 -24.17 21.94 18.93
C ALA A 81 -23.31 20.85 18.26
N GLY A 82 -23.23 20.84 16.93
CA GLY A 82 -22.40 19.89 16.19
C GLY A 82 -23.00 18.48 16.04
N LYS A 83 -24.32 18.32 16.13
CA LYS A 83 -25.00 17.02 15.92
C LYS A 83 -24.88 16.57 14.45
N ILE A 84 -24.28 15.40 14.22
CA ILE A 84 -24.25 14.71 12.93
C ILE A 84 -25.28 13.59 12.94
N MET A 85 -26.12 13.52 11.91
CA MET A 85 -27.17 12.50 11.76
C MET A 85 -26.85 11.57 10.60
N LEU A 86 -26.84 10.26 10.85
CA LEU A 86 -26.65 9.23 9.83
C LEU A 86 -28.03 8.75 9.36
N ASN A 87 -28.21 8.63 8.03
CA ASN A 87 -29.38 8.02 7.43
C ASN A 87 -28.97 6.77 6.64
N PRO A 88 -29.10 5.56 7.22
CA PRO A 88 -28.70 4.31 6.54
C PRO A 88 -29.50 4.00 5.27
N ALA A 89 -30.64 4.65 5.04
CA ALA A 89 -31.44 4.45 3.83
C ALA A 89 -30.88 5.23 2.61
N VAL A 90 -29.91 6.13 2.82
CA VAL A 90 -29.25 6.88 1.74
C VAL A 90 -27.85 6.32 1.56
N THR A 91 -27.64 5.57 0.49
CA THR A 91 -26.36 4.96 0.12
C THR A 91 -25.68 5.73 -1.01
N TYR A 92 -24.36 5.60 -1.12
CA TYR A 92 -23.55 6.20 -2.18
C TYR A 92 -22.67 5.14 -2.85
N GLN A 93 -21.43 5.47 -3.19
CA GLN A 93 -20.49 4.55 -3.81
C GLN A 93 -19.97 3.47 -2.86
N ASP A 94 -19.63 2.31 -3.42
CA ASP A 94 -18.80 1.31 -2.76
C ASP A 94 -17.33 1.78 -2.73
N ILE A 95 -16.63 1.45 -1.64
CA ILE A 95 -15.22 1.78 -1.48
C ILE A 95 -14.37 0.59 -1.91
N ILE A 96 -13.54 0.79 -2.93
CA ILE A 96 -12.64 -0.24 -3.47
C ILE A 96 -11.53 -0.60 -2.48
N GLY A 97 -10.96 0.41 -1.81
CA GLY A 97 -9.92 0.23 -0.82
C GLY A 97 -8.99 1.45 -0.70
N PHE A 98 -7.95 1.29 0.11
CA PHE A 98 -6.93 2.32 0.38
C PHE A 98 -5.54 1.69 0.34
N GLY A 99 -4.54 2.44 -0.08
CA GLY A 99 -3.15 1.99 0.02
C GLY A 99 -2.12 2.91 -0.64
N GLY A 100 -1.08 2.31 -1.22
CA GLY A 100 0.15 3.03 -1.63
C GLY A 100 0.74 2.57 -2.97
N GLY A 101 1.88 3.15 -3.34
CA GLY A 101 2.58 2.88 -4.60
C GLY A 101 3.84 2.03 -4.43
N PHE A 102 3.96 0.98 -5.25
CA PHE A 102 5.17 0.17 -5.42
C PHE A 102 6.08 0.80 -6.49
N THR A 103 6.56 2.01 -6.23
CA THR A 103 7.54 2.70 -7.09
C THR A 103 8.94 2.15 -6.85
N ASP A 104 9.87 2.40 -7.78
CA ASP A 104 11.28 2.04 -7.63
C ASP A 104 11.84 2.66 -6.34
N SER A 105 11.54 3.93 -6.08
CA SER A 105 11.94 4.60 -4.83
C SER A 105 11.39 3.92 -3.58
N THR A 106 10.10 3.53 -3.55
CA THR A 106 9.54 2.77 -2.42
C THR A 106 10.35 1.50 -2.20
N GLY A 107 10.56 0.73 -3.26
CA GLY A 107 11.30 -0.52 -3.23
C GLY A 107 12.75 -0.36 -2.72
N MET A 108 13.50 0.58 -3.30
CA MET A 108 14.88 0.86 -2.89
C MET A 108 14.99 1.33 -1.43
N ASN A 109 14.05 2.17 -0.96
CA ASN A 109 14.07 2.63 0.42
C ASN A 109 13.76 1.50 1.40
N ILE A 110 12.81 0.61 1.09
CA ILE A 110 12.57 -0.59 1.91
C ILE A 110 13.81 -1.48 1.90
N ALA A 111 14.39 -1.75 0.73
CA ALA A 111 15.57 -2.61 0.58
C ALA A 111 16.81 -2.09 1.34
N SER A 112 16.90 -0.78 1.58
CA SER A 112 17.98 -0.17 2.36
C SER A 112 17.93 -0.51 3.87
N LEU A 113 16.79 -1.02 4.36
CA LEU A 113 16.63 -1.44 5.75
C LEU A 113 17.13 -2.87 5.97
N THR A 114 17.45 -3.21 7.22
CA THR A 114 17.65 -4.62 7.62
C THR A 114 16.36 -5.41 7.43
N GLN A 115 16.43 -6.70 7.10
CA GLN A 115 15.24 -7.56 6.90
C GLN A 115 14.18 -7.48 8.02
N PRO A 116 14.52 -7.48 9.33
CA PRO A 116 13.50 -7.33 10.37
C PRO A 116 12.79 -5.97 10.35
N ALA A 117 13.50 -4.90 9.99
CA ALA A 117 12.90 -3.57 9.84
C ALA A 117 12.02 -3.49 8.59
N GLN A 118 12.39 -4.17 7.49
CA GLN A 118 11.52 -4.34 6.32
C GLN A 118 10.21 -5.03 6.71
N ALA A 119 10.31 -6.13 7.46
CA ALA A 119 9.14 -6.88 7.94
C ALA A 119 8.24 -6.02 8.82
N ASN A 120 8.80 -5.22 9.74
CA ASN A 120 8.02 -4.29 10.56
C ASN A 120 7.28 -3.26 9.69
N LEU A 121 7.98 -2.64 8.73
CA LEU A 121 7.36 -1.66 7.82
C LEU A 121 6.24 -2.27 6.97
N MET A 122 6.46 -3.47 6.41
CA MET A 122 5.45 -4.17 5.62
C MET A 122 4.23 -4.55 6.47
N ASN A 123 4.44 -5.01 7.71
CA ASN A 123 3.35 -5.27 8.66
C ASN A 123 2.59 -3.99 9.02
N SER A 124 3.26 -2.86 9.23
CA SER A 124 2.60 -1.58 9.51
C SER A 124 1.68 -1.12 8.37
N MET A 125 1.98 -1.49 7.13
CA MET A 125 1.16 -1.11 5.97
C MET A 125 0.06 -2.14 5.66
N PHE A 126 0.41 -3.43 5.64
CA PHE A 126 -0.44 -4.50 5.09
C PHE A 126 -0.87 -5.55 6.10
N GLY A 127 -0.18 -5.65 7.25
CA GLY A 127 -0.46 -6.68 8.26
C GLY A 127 -1.69 -6.38 9.10
N ASP A 128 -2.17 -7.41 9.81
CA ASP A 128 -3.36 -7.33 10.66
C ASP A 128 -3.26 -6.35 11.83
N SER A 129 -2.04 -6.03 12.27
CA SER A 129 -1.79 -5.04 13.33
C SER A 129 -1.41 -3.66 12.79
N GLY A 130 -1.53 -3.45 11.47
CA GLY A 130 -1.15 -2.22 10.76
C GLY A 130 -2.32 -1.58 10.02
N ALA A 131 -2.04 -0.72 9.04
CA ALA A 131 -3.05 0.08 8.34
C ALA A 131 -4.00 -0.74 7.44
N LYS A 132 -3.75 -2.06 7.27
CA LYS A 132 -4.56 -2.98 6.46
C LYS A 132 -4.83 -2.45 5.05
N TYR A 133 -3.78 -1.98 4.38
CA TYR A 133 -3.87 -1.54 2.99
C TYR A 133 -4.40 -2.67 2.09
N THR A 134 -5.33 -2.32 1.21
CA THR A 134 -6.05 -3.23 0.31
C THR A 134 -5.88 -2.88 -1.16
N THR A 135 -5.12 -1.83 -1.47
CA THR A 135 -4.83 -1.43 -2.86
C THR A 135 -3.36 -1.09 -3.05
N GLY A 136 -2.80 -1.41 -4.22
CA GLY A 136 -1.43 -1.10 -4.58
C GLY A 136 -1.29 -0.57 -6.00
N ARG A 137 -0.67 0.60 -6.18
CA ARG A 137 -0.35 1.11 -7.52
C ARG A 137 1.04 0.64 -7.95
N VAL A 138 1.16 0.05 -9.13
CA VAL A 138 2.43 -0.41 -9.70
C VAL A 138 2.72 0.36 -10.98
N PRO A 139 3.76 1.20 -11.03
CA PRO A 139 4.18 1.81 -12.28
C PRO A 139 4.57 0.75 -13.32
N ILE A 140 4.23 0.97 -14.58
CA ILE A 140 4.79 0.21 -15.69
C ILE A 140 6.07 0.93 -16.10
N ALA A 141 7.21 0.28 -15.86
CA ALA A 141 8.57 0.80 -16.00
C ALA A 141 8.85 2.05 -15.13
N SER A 142 9.74 2.93 -15.60
CA SER A 142 10.23 4.07 -14.83
C SER A 142 9.21 5.18 -14.60
N THR A 143 9.48 5.98 -13.58
CA THR A 143 8.72 7.17 -13.20
C THR A 143 9.69 8.30 -12.83
N ASP A 144 9.16 9.44 -12.40
CA ASP A 144 9.94 10.47 -11.71
C ASP A 144 10.52 10.00 -10.35
N PHE A 145 9.98 8.92 -9.77
CA PHE A 145 10.51 8.23 -8.59
C PHE A 145 11.44 7.05 -8.94
N SER A 146 12.11 7.12 -10.10
CA SER A 146 13.14 6.17 -10.54
C SER A 146 14.49 6.87 -10.66
N LEU A 147 15.60 6.13 -10.57
CA LEU A 147 16.95 6.72 -10.69
C LEU A 147 17.27 7.21 -12.11
N SER A 148 16.62 6.64 -13.11
CA SER A 148 16.74 7.01 -14.52
C SER A 148 15.46 6.65 -15.26
N ALA A 149 15.29 7.24 -16.45
CA ALA A 149 14.24 6.84 -17.36
C ALA A 149 14.64 5.53 -18.06
N TYR A 150 13.78 4.54 -17.97
CA TYR A 150 13.86 3.27 -18.69
C TYR A 150 12.46 2.79 -19.10
N SER A 151 12.41 1.99 -20.15
CA SER A 151 11.25 1.16 -20.47
C SER A 151 11.66 -0.32 -20.46
N TYR A 152 10.70 -1.22 -20.55
CA TYR A 152 10.96 -2.64 -20.78
C TYR A 152 11.40 -2.99 -22.20
N ASP A 153 11.35 -2.07 -23.16
CA ASP A 153 11.76 -2.35 -24.54
C ASP A 153 12.40 -1.11 -25.19
N ASP A 154 13.65 -0.84 -24.82
CA ASP A 154 14.39 0.32 -25.30
C ASP A 154 15.14 0.07 -26.63
N VAL A 155 14.98 -1.11 -27.26
CA VAL A 155 15.57 -1.42 -28.58
C VAL A 155 14.70 -0.81 -29.69
N ALA A 156 15.25 0.18 -30.39
CA ALA A 156 14.51 0.92 -31.40
C ALA A 156 14.01 0.03 -32.55
N GLY A 157 12.71 0.12 -32.85
CA GLY A 157 12.08 -0.60 -33.96
C GLY A 157 11.65 -2.03 -33.63
N ASP A 158 11.75 -2.46 -32.37
CA ASP A 158 11.33 -3.79 -31.92
C ASP A 158 9.80 -3.91 -31.82
N THR A 159 9.13 -3.83 -32.97
CA THR A 159 7.66 -3.94 -33.03
C THR A 159 7.12 -5.31 -32.62
N ALA A 160 8.00 -6.32 -32.52
CA ALA A 160 7.69 -7.66 -32.05
C ALA A 160 7.87 -7.84 -30.54
N LEU A 161 8.41 -6.83 -29.83
CA LEU A 161 8.71 -6.88 -28.39
C LEU A 161 9.64 -8.05 -28.01
N SER A 162 10.56 -8.40 -28.91
CA SER A 162 11.50 -9.52 -28.74
C SER A 162 12.57 -9.27 -27.67
N ASN A 163 12.87 -8.00 -27.38
CA ASN A 163 13.80 -7.54 -26.36
C ASN A 163 13.07 -7.05 -25.09
N PHE A 164 11.75 -7.28 -25.00
CA PHE A 164 11.00 -6.91 -23.80
C PHE A 164 11.58 -7.62 -22.58
N ALA A 165 12.01 -6.86 -21.58
CA ALA A 165 12.51 -7.38 -20.32
C ALA A 165 12.13 -6.47 -19.15
N LEU A 166 11.67 -7.08 -18.05
CA LEU A 166 11.51 -6.37 -16.79
C LEU A 166 12.85 -5.82 -16.29
N ASN A 167 12.81 -4.65 -15.66
CA ASN A 167 14.01 -4.04 -15.10
C ASN A 167 14.35 -4.70 -13.75
N ASN A 168 15.61 -4.57 -13.31
CA ASN A 168 16.02 -4.98 -11.97
C ASN A 168 15.18 -4.31 -10.87
N ALA A 169 14.69 -3.08 -11.08
CA ALA A 169 13.78 -2.45 -10.14
C ALA A 169 12.47 -3.26 -9.93
N ASP A 170 11.97 -3.95 -10.95
CA ASP A 170 10.84 -4.86 -10.83
C ASP A 170 11.21 -6.13 -10.10
N LEU A 171 12.32 -6.76 -10.51
CA LEU A 171 12.73 -8.08 -10.06
C LEU A 171 13.27 -8.08 -8.62
N ASP A 172 14.04 -7.05 -8.27
CA ASP A 172 14.72 -6.95 -6.98
C ASP A 172 13.86 -6.28 -5.92
N TYR A 173 12.90 -5.42 -6.33
CA TYR A 173 12.11 -4.63 -5.39
C TYR A 173 10.60 -4.76 -5.56
N LYS A 174 10.03 -4.34 -6.69
CA LYS A 174 8.56 -4.20 -6.80
C LYS A 174 7.86 -5.54 -6.61
N ILE A 175 8.27 -6.57 -7.36
CA ILE A 175 7.63 -7.88 -7.32
C ILE A 175 7.79 -8.54 -5.94
N PRO A 176 9.00 -8.62 -5.33
CA PRO A 176 9.15 -9.15 -3.98
C PRO A 176 8.24 -8.48 -2.95
N TYR A 177 8.19 -7.14 -2.90
CA TYR A 177 7.36 -6.44 -1.92
C TYR A 177 5.86 -6.50 -2.21
N ILE A 178 5.47 -6.66 -3.48
CA ILE A 178 4.08 -6.96 -3.84
C ILE A 178 3.68 -8.34 -3.31
N LEU A 179 4.53 -9.36 -3.47
CA LEU A 179 4.26 -10.71 -2.97
C LEU A 179 4.17 -10.76 -1.44
N ASP A 180 5.03 -10.01 -0.75
CA ASP A 180 4.93 -9.83 0.70
C ASP A 180 3.59 -9.20 1.10
N ALA A 181 3.15 -8.15 0.40
CA ALA A 181 1.86 -7.51 0.64
C ALA A 181 0.68 -8.46 0.35
N ILE A 182 0.73 -9.25 -0.73
CA ILE A 182 -0.27 -10.28 -1.04
C ILE A 182 -0.36 -11.30 0.10
N ASN A 183 0.78 -11.75 0.63
CA ASN A 183 0.81 -12.71 1.73
C ASN A 183 0.23 -12.12 3.03
N LEU A 184 0.65 -10.90 3.39
CA LEU A 184 0.18 -10.20 4.59
C LEU A 184 -1.32 -9.88 4.57
N THR A 185 -1.87 -9.62 3.38
CA THR A 185 -3.30 -9.35 3.20
C THR A 185 -4.13 -10.62 2.98
N HIS A 186 -3.52 -11.81 3.04
CA HIS A 186 -4.17 -13.08 2.72
C HIS A 186 -4.85 -13.07 1.32
N GLY A 187 -4.20 -12.40 0.36
CA GLY A 187 -4.72 -12.21 -1.00
C GLY A 187 -5.73 -11.08 -1.16
N ASN A 188 -6.10 -10.38 -0.09
CA ASN A 188 -7.03 -9.25 -0.14
C ASN A 188 -6.33 -7.93 -0.52
N ILE A 189 -5.74 -7.89 -1.72
CA ILE A 189 -5.15 -6.68 -2.29
C ILE A 189 -5.51 -6.54 -3.78
N ARG A 190 -5.94 -5.34 -4.17
CA ARG A 190 -6.19 -4.99 -5.58
C ARG A 190 -5.04 -4.16 -6.12
N LEU A 191 -4.31 -4.72 -7.08
CA LEU A 191 -3.22 -4.02 -7.76
C LEU A 191 -3.74 -3.34 -9.02
N PHE A 192 -3.27 -2.12 -9.28
CA PHE A 192 -3.51 -1.47 -10.56
C PHE A 192 -2.24 -0.87 -11.12
N SER A 193 -2.13 -0.85 -12.45
CA SER A 193 -0.95 -0.38 -13.16
C SER A 193 -1.17 0.96 -13.87
N SER A 194 -0.09 1.71 -14.03
CA SER A 194 -0.07 2.94 -14.81
C SER A 194 1.33 3.15 -15.42
N PRO A 195 1.47 3.34 -16.73
CA PRO A 195 2.73 3.82 -17.32
C PRO A 195 2.87 5.33 -17.19
N TRP A 196 4.11 5.81 -17.15
CA TRP A 196 4.42 7.23 -17.32
C TRP A 196 4.71 7.59 -18.78
N SER A 197 5.26 6.64 -19.55
CA SER A 197 5.66 6.88 -20.94
C SER A 197 5.77 5.57 -21.71
N ALA A 198 5.54 5.64 -23.02
CA ALA A 198 5.96 4.59 -23.94
C ALA A 198 7.48 4.64 -24.17
N PRO A 199 8.11 3.55 -24.66
CA PRO A 199 9.50 3.56 -25.09
C PRO A 199 9.80 4.76 -26.01
N ALA A 200 11.01 5.32 -25.90
CA ALA A 200 11.36 6.55 -26.59
C ALA A 200 11.16 6.46 -28.12
N TRP A 201 11.49 5.31 -28.71
CA TRP A 201 11.34 5.04 -30.14
C TRP A 201 9.88 4.90 -30.61
N MET A 202 8.93 4.73 -29.68
CA MET A 202 7.50 4.73 -29.99
C MET A 202 6.87 6.13 -29.99
N LYS A 203 7.62 7.17 -29.57
CA LYS A 203 7.09 8.53 -29.37
C LYS A 203 7.50 9.49 -30.47
N THR A 204 6.62 10.44 -30.80
CA THR A 204 6.89 11.52 -31.77
C THR A 204 8.11 12.38 -31.42
N SER A 205 8.44 12.49 -30.13
CA SER A 205 9.58 13.26 -29.62
C SER A 205 10.90 12.48 -29.62
N GLY A 206 10.87 11.16 -29.83
CA GLY A 206 12.03 10.29 -29.64
C GLY A 206 12.54 10.25 -28.19
N LYS A 207 11.74 10.70 -27.21
CA LYS A 207 12.12 10.83 -25.79
C LYS A 207 10.98 10.39 -24.87
N MET A 208 11.33 9.67 -23.81
CA MET A 208 10.36 9.31 -22.77
C MET A 208 9.86 10.56 -22.01
N ALA A 209 10.74 11.51 -21.71
CA ALA A 209 10.39 12.75 -21.02
C ALA A 209 10.00 13.88 -21.98
N GLY A 210 9.16 14.80 -21.49
CA GLY A 210 8.68 15.96 -22.24
C GLY A 210 7.51 15.65 -23.19
N PRO A 211 7.03 16.67 -23.93
CA PRO A 211 5.87 16.54 -24.79
C PRO A 211 6.12 15.54 -25.92
N GLY A 212 5.17 14.66 -26.17
CA GLY A 212 5.23 13.65 -27.22
C GLY A 212 4.13 12.62 -27.07
N GLU A 213 3.65 12.11 -28.19
CA GLU A 213 2.57 11.13 -28.25
C GLU A 213 3.08 9.83 -28.85
N VAL A 214 2.37 8.72 -28.60
CA VAL A 214 2.64 7.45 -29.27
C VAL A 214 2.36 7.61 -30.76
N LEU A 215 3.33 7.24 -31.59
CA LEU A 215 3.20 7.28 -33.04
C LEU A 215 1.98 6.46 -33.50
N PRO A 216 1.12 6.98 -34.40
CA PRO A 216 -0.12 6.30 -34.78
C PRO A 216 0.06 4.85 -35.27
N ASN A 217 1.14 4.58 -36.00
CA ASN A 217 1.49 3.25 -36.51
C ASN A 217 2.03 2.29 -35.44
N LEU A 218 2.36 2.77 -34.23
CA LEU A 218 2.89 1.98 -33.12
C LEU A 218 1.88 1.78 -31.98
N LYS A 219 0.64 2.28 -32.12
CA LYS A 219 -0.41 2.09 -31.09
C LYS A 219 -0.69 0.61 -30.79
N ALA A 220 -0.67 -0.24 -31.81
CA ALA A 220 -0.86 -1.69 -31.62
C ALA A 220 0.30 -2.32 -30.85
N THR A 221 1.55 -1.99 -31.20
CA THR A 221 2.74 -2.43 -30.45
C THR A 221 2.69 -1.92 -29.01
N TRP A 222 2.28 -0.67 -28.79
CA TRP A 222 2.10 -0.13 -27.44
C TRP A 222 1.02 -0.86 -26.64
N ALA A 223 -0.09 -1.28 -27.26
CA ALA A 223 -1.07 -2.13 -26.58
C ALA A 223 -0.49 -3.51 -26.21
N ASN A 224 0.24 -4.14 -27.13
CA ASN A 224 0.92 -5.42 -26.87
C ASN A 224 1.97 -5.31 -25.75
N TYR A 225 2.57 -4.15 -25.57
CA TYR A 225 3.51 -3.89 -24.48
C TYR A 225 2.84 -4.03 -23.10
N TYR A 226 1.60 -3.59 -22.93
CA TYR A 226 0.84 -3.80 -21.68
C TYR A 226 0.53 -5.27 -21.48
N VAL A 227 0.12 -5.97 -22.54
CA VAL A 227 -0.13 -7.42 -22.47
C VAL A 227 1.11 -8.14 -22.00
N ARG A 228 2.28 -7.83 -22.58
CA ARG A 228 3.54 -8.43 -22.19
C ARG A 228 3.92 -8.12 -20.75
N PHE A 229 3.70 -6.89 -20.29
CA PHE A 229 3.85 -6.52 -18.88
C PHE A 229 3.01 -7.41 -17.95
N PHE A 230 1.72 -7.60 -18.27
CA PHE A 230 0.83 -8.44 -17.47
C PHE A 230 1.24 -9.92 -17.50
N GLU A 231 1.66 -10.43 -18.66
CA GLU A 231 2.16 -11.82 -18.79
C GLU A 231 3.41 -12.04 -17.93
N GLU A 232 4.37 -11.12 -17.97
CA GLU A 232 5.62 -11.22 -17.20
C GLU A 232 5.38 -11.10 -15.68
N TYR A 233 4.46 -10.24 -15.24
CA TYR A 233 4.08 -10.15 -13.82
C TYR A 233 3.25 -11.36 -13.37
N LEU A 234 2.33 -11.85 -14.21
CA LEU A 234 1.53 -13.04 -13.92
C LEU A 234 2.41 -14.29 -13.78
N ALA A 235 3.41 -14.45 -14.65
CA ALA A 235 4.40 -15.52 -14.56
C ALA A 235 5.19 -15.51 -13.24
N ARG A 236 5.18 -14.39 -12.51
CA ARG A 236 5.82 -14.20 -11.20
C ARG A 236 4.81 -14.12 -10.05
N GLY A 237 3.56 -14.53 -10.29
CA GLY A 237 2.52 -14.63 -9.26
C GLY A 237 1.81 -13.31 -8.95
N VAL A 238 1.99 -12.26 -9.75
CA VAL A 238 1.34 -10.96 -9.53
C VAL A 238 0.26 -10.74 -10.59
N SER A 239 -0.98 -10.55 -10.14
CA SER A 239 -2.12 -10.25 -11.00
C SER A 239 -2.64 -8.84 -10.76
N PHE A 240 -3.25 -8.24 -11.78
CA PHE A 240 -3.74 -6.87 -11.75
C PHE A 240 -5.26 -6.83 -11.86
N TRP A 241 -5.87 -5.98 -11.04
CA TRP A 241 -7.30 -5.68 -11.07
C TRP A 241 -7.63 -4.64 -12.15
N ALA A 242 -6.76 -3.66 -12.39
CA ALA A 242 -7.02 -2.58 -13.35
C ALA A 242 -5.73 -2.00 -13.95
N THR A 243 -5.89 -1.23 -15.04
CA THR A 243 -4.85 -0.37 -15.61
C THR A 243 -5.44 0.96 -16.07
N THR A 244 -4.60 2.00 -16.10
CA THR A 244 -4.95 3.33 -16.63
C THR A 244 -4.30 3.57 -17.99
#